data_AF-A0A9N8HFV5-F1
#
_entry.id   AF-A0A9N8HFV5-F1
#
_cell.length_a   1.000
_cell.length_b   1.000
_cell.length_c   1.000
_cell.angle_alpha   90.00
_cell.angle_beta   90.00
_cell.angle_gamma   90.00
#
_symmetry.space_group_name_H-M   'P 1'
#
loop_
_entity.id
_entity.type
_entity.pdbx_description
1 polymer ?
#
loop_
_entity_poly.entity_id
_entity_poly.type
_entity_poly.pdbx_seq_one_letter_code
_entity_poly.pdbx_strand_id
1 'polypeptide(L)'
;MLLHRSIKRILYLVCWALIVAHNIAQGQHIQPIPSQDDGSRGDPKLVDVSGLGPEGTDFYDMPSIDIQLEEDGPTWTVYRLAHIDSHFAGESNDGMVAANLLRYQAGNSNAEVFTGLVHDRAGGMYYELKPDIDGNVEVLSTQREDMPMSALVQPEVQSIWTEFKALADYLATCALNLRRDPDKFVEIDVMIVWSHNAECAKAGLPVDCSVTDDSLNIMLAALNLTVEINNFVHANSQTNTSLKIVHAQRDTSGYRETDPFQLITELTIPLFDGQLNYIHPLRDQKKADLVAFAYDNRIVENPGYGIANAPVPVFGLQGLPLPPFLAFSVFCIQCSAGTLQTHEWGHNLGCTHDRGTVTDQIKDAIGDNPFNACEDKTHTNYGYRSPTGTFHTVMSYRCREGQCDNWSSNTANGFCAEIPYFSGKDTWRNGESMGGEENNCRDRIKRDKHFIARNR
;
A
#
# COMPACT_ATOMS: atom_id res chain seq x y z
N MET A 1 7.26 -65.02 -17.47
CA MET A 1 6.51 -64.34 -16.37
C MET A 1 7.22 -63.07 -15.87
N LEU A 2 8.53 -63.07 -15.59
CA LEU A 2 9.29 -61.89 -15.13
C LEU A 2 9.20 -60.67 -16.07
N LEU A 3 9.40 -60.87 -17.38
CA LEU A 3 9.38 -59.80 -18.40
C LEU A 3 8.10 -58.94 -18.35
N HIS A 4 6.96 -59.55 -18.07
CA HIS A 4 5.66 -58.87 -18.06
C HIS A 4 5.47 -57.94 -16.84
N ARG A 5 6.15 -58.22 -15.72
CA ARG A 5 6.16 -57.35 -14.53
C ARG A 5 7.03 -56.11 -14.74
N SER A 6 8.16 -56.24 -15.45
CA SER A 6 9.04 -55.11 -15.78
C SER A 6 8.36 -54.10 -16.71
N ILE A 7 7.68 -54.59 -17.76
CA ILE A 7 6.95 -53.72 -18.71
C ILE A 7 5.85 -52.92 -17.98
N LYS A 8 5.09 -53.54 -17.07
CA LYS A 8 4.07 -52.81 -16.29
C LYS A 8 4.66 -51.71 -15.39
N ARG A 9 5.82 -51.92 -14.78
CA ARG A 9 6.51 -50.87 -13.98
C ARG A 9 7.04 -49.73 -14.85
N ILE A 10 7.59 -50.04 -16.03
CA ILE A 10 8.06 -49.02 -16.97
C ILE A 10 6.88 -48.20 -17.50
N LEU A 11 5.77 -48.83 -17.90
CA LEU A 11 4.55 -48.08 -18.26
C LEU A 11 4.04 -47.20 -17.12
N TYR A 12 4.04 -47.70 -15.87
CA TYR A 12 3.60 -46.90 -14.72
C TYR A 12 4.50 -45.68 -14.49
N LEU A 13 5.82 -45.84 -14.59
CA LEU A 13 6.78 -44.74 -14.47
C LEU A 13 6.67 -43.74 -15.62
N VAL A 14 6.46 -44.21 -16.85
CA VAL A 14 6.27 -43.34 -18.03
C VAL A 14 4.93 -42.61 -17.95
N CYS A 15 3.83 -43.28 -17.60
CA CYS A 15 2.53 -42.61 -17.38
C CYS A 15 2.61 -41.62 -16.21
N TRP A 16 3.27 -41.96 -15.10
CA TRP A 16 3.43 -41.03 -13.97
C TRP A 16 4.31 -39.84 -14.34
N ALA A 17 5.43 -40.05 -15.04
CA ALA A 17 6.26 -38.98 -15.56
C ALA A 17 5.56 -38.12 -16.61
N LEU A 18 4.68 -38.69 -17.45
CA LEU A 18 3.86 -37.94 -18.40
C LEU A 18 2.74 -37.17 -17.71
N ILE A 19 2.09 -37.72 -16.68
CA ILE A 19 1.08 -37.00 -15.88
C ILE A 19 1.75 -35.85 -15.12
N VAL A 20 2.89 -36.10 -14.48
CA VAL A 20 3.69 -35.06 -13.80
C VAL A 20 4.16 -34.00 -14.81
N ALA A 21 4.70 -34.39 -15.96
CA ALA A 21 5.11 -33.44 -17.00
C ALA A 21 3.94 -32.67 -17.63
N HIS A 22 2.75 -33.27 -17.76
CA HIS A 22 1.56 -32.61 -18.29
C HIS A 22 0.96 -31.63 -17.28
N ASN A 23 0.94 -31.99 -15.99
CA ASN A 23 0.54 -31.10 -14.89
C ASN A 23 1.58 -29.99 -14.62
N ILE A 24 2.85 -30.18 -15.02
CA ILE A 24 3.88 -29.13 -15.03
C ILE A 24 3.79 -28.26 -16.31
N ALA A 25 3.23 -28.80 -17.41
CA ALA A 25 3.11 -28.11 -18.70
C ALA A 25 1.79 -27.35 -18.90
N GLN A 26 0.77 -27.61 -18.10
CA GLN A 26 -0.22 -26.59 -17.78
C GLN A 26 0.43 -25.62 -16.80
N GLY A 27 1.21 -24.67 -17.33
CA GLY A 27 1.86 -23.64 -16.53
C GLY A 27 0.83 -22.90 -15.69
N GLN A 28 1.20 -22.48 -14.48
CA GLN A 28 0.32 -21.71 -13.61
C GLN A 28 0.30 -20.27 -14.11
N HIS A 29 -0.67 -19.98 -14.98
CA HIS A 29 -0.76 -18.73 -15.72
C HIS A 29 -2.00 -17.91 -15.36
N ILE A 30 -1.80 -16.59 -15.32
CA ILE A 30 -2.87 -15.61 -15.55
C ILE A 30 -2.74 -15.18 -17.02
N GLN A 31 -3.84 -15.20 -17.77
CA GLN A 31 -3.86 -14.81 -19.19
C GLN A 31 -5.06 -13.90 -19.49
N PRO A 32 -4.97 -13.01 -20.48
CA PRO A 32 -6.13 -12.25 -20.96
C PRO A 32 -7.18 -13.19 -21.55
N ILE A 33 -8.46 -12.91 -21.30
CA ILE A 33 -9.57 -13.51 -22.05
C ILE A 33 -9.77 -12.65 -23.29
N PRO A 34 -9.64 -13.20 -24.52
CA PRO A 34 -9.83 -12.42 -25.75
C PRO A 34 -11.22 -11.81 -25.80
N SER A 35 -11.30 -10.49 -25.68
CA SER A 35 -12.54 -9.72 -25.77
C SER A 35 -12.85 -9.39 -27.24
N GLN A 36 -14.09 -8.97 -27.52
CA GLN A 36 -14.43 -8.38 -28.83
C GLN A 36 -14.20 -6.86 -28.86
N ASP A 37 -13.29 -6.37 -28.02
CA ASP A 37 -13.27 -4.97 -27.60
C ASP A 37 -12.46 -4.06 -28.54
N ASP A 38 -12.77 -2.77 -28.55
CA ASP A 38 -12.41 -1.87 -29.65
C ASP A 38 -11.02 -1.20 -29.53
N GLY A 39 -10.30 -1.47 -28.44
CA GLY A 39 -8.95 -0.96 -28.18
C GLY A 39 -8.89 0.33 -27.37
N SER A 40 -9.97 0.69 -26.66
CA SER A 40 -9.93 1.74 -25.64
C SER A 40 -8.87 1.47 -24.56
N ARG A 41 -8.23 2.55 -24.08
CA ARG A 41 -7.26 2.50 -22.97
C ARG A 41 -7.94 2.96 -21.69
N GLY A 42 -7.94 2.10 -20.68
CA GLY A 42 -8.48 2.39 -19.34
C GLY A 42 -9.77 1.65 -19.00
N ASP A 43 -10.42 1.03 -19.98
CA ASP A 43 -11.55 0.14 -19.72
C ASP A 43 -11.06 -1.20 -19.13
N PRO A 44 -11.79 -1.82 -18.18
CA PRO A 44 -11.39 -3.07 -17.56
C PRO A 44 -11.38 -4.23 -18.57
N LYS A 45 -10.30 -5.03 -18.58
CA LYS A 45 -10.17 -6.20 -19.46
C LYS A 45 -10.30 -7.49 -18.65
N LEU A 46 -10.98 -8.50 -19.18
CA LEU A 46 -11.14 -9.78 -18.48
C LEU A 46 -9.85 -10.62 -18.52
N VAL A 47 -9.51 -11.26 -17.41
CA VAL A 47 -8.38 -12.19 -17.28
C VAL A 47 -8.82 -13.53 -16.69
N ASP A 48 -8.28 -14.62 -17.24
CA ASP A 48 -8.48 -15.97 -16.75
C ASP A 48 -7.43 -16.27 -15.67
N VAL A 49 -7.92 -16.52 -14.46
CA VAL A 49 -7.13 -16.90 -13.27
C VAL A 49 -7.30 -18.38 -12.89
N SER A 50 -7.99 -19.18 -13.72
CA SER A 50 -8.24 -20.60 -13.44
C SER A 50 -6.96 -21.44 -13.39
N GLY A 51 -5.89 -20.98 -14.05
CA GLY A 51 -4.54 -21.54 -13.96
C GLY A 51 -3.91 -21.48 -12.56
N LEU A 52 -4.46 -20.67 -11.64
CA LEU A 52 -4.04 -20.62 -10.22
C LEU A 52 -4.71 -21.70 -9.36
N GLY A 53 -5.60 -22.52 -9.93
CA GLY A 53 -6.36 -23.55 -9.22
C GLY A 53 -7.82 -23.14 -8.96
N PRO A 54 -8.71 -24.13 -8.74
CA PRO A 54 -10.15 -23.90 -8.63
C PRO A 54 -10.58 -23.27 -7.30
N GLU A 55 -9.85 -23.52 -6.21
CA GLU A 55 -10.23 -23.12 -4.84
C GLU A 55 -8.97 -22.80 -4.02
N GLY A 56 -9.05 -21.81 -3.13
CA GLY A 56 -8.13 -21.66 -2.02
C GLY A 56 -6.72 -21.12 -2.34
N THR A 57 -5.83 -21.26 -1.36
CA THR A 57 -4.57 -20.52 -1.27
C THR A 57 -3.37 -21.27 -1.84
N ASP A 58 -3.57 -22.35 -2.59
CA ASP A 58 -2.51 -23.24 -3.11
C ASP A 58 -1.45 -22.47 -3.93
N PHE A 59 -1.84 -21.38 -4.59
CA PHE A 59 -0.91 -20.54 -5.36
C PHE A 59 0.02 -19.67 -4.52
N TYR A 60 -0.25 -19.48 -3.23
CA TYR A 60 0.69 -18.79 -2.34
C TYR A 60 2.00 -19.57 -2.21
N ASP A 61 1.96 -20.91 -2.29
CA ASP A 61 3.15 -21.76 -2.20
C ASP A 61 3.81 -22.10 -3.55
N MET A 62 3.29 -21.56 -4.67
CA MET A 62 3.93 -21.72 -5.98
C MET A 62 5.29 -20.99 -6.00
N PRO A 63 6.35 -21.59 -6.57
CA PRO A 63 7.67 -20.95 -6.64
C PRO A 63 7.71 -19.78 -7.63
N SER A 64 6.84 -19.82 -8.63
CA SER A 64 6.66 -18.77 -9.64
C SER A 64 5.28 -18.87 -10.29
N ILE A 65 4.79 -17.75 -10.82
CA ILE A 65 3.55 -17.64 -11.60
C ILE A 65 3.89 -16.91 -12.90
N ASP A 66 3.36 -17.39 -14.03
CA ASP A 66 3.43 -16.67 -15.31
C ASP A 66 2.21 -15.74 -15.44
N ILE A 67 2.44 -14.48 -15.80
CA ILE A 67 1.38 -13.45 -15.82
C ILE A 67 1.41 -12.73 -17.15
N GLN A 68 0.29 -12.78 -17.87
CA GLN A 68 -0.02 -11.90 -19.00
C GLN A 68 -1.38 -11.25 -18.74
N LEU A 69 -1.46 -9.92 -18.86
CA LEU A 69 -2.66 -9.15 -18.49
C LEU A 69 -3.36 -8.49 -19.69
N GLU A 70 -2.69 -8.42 -20.84
CA GLU A 70 -3.22 -7.83 -22.07
C GLU A 70 -2.86 -8.75 -23.25
N GLU A 71 -3.74 -8.85 -24.26
CA GLU A 71 -3.62 -9.82 -25.37
C GLU A 71 -2.31 -9.68 -26.16
N ASP A 72 -1.95 -8.44 -26.51
CA ASP A 72 -0.65 -8.09 -27.12
C ASP A 72 0.44 -7.74 -26.09
N GLY A 73 0.14 -7.89 -24.80
CA GLY A 73 1.04 -7.56 -23.69
C GLY A 73 2.14 -8.61 -23.47
N PRO A 74 3.23 -8.24 -22.77
CA PRO A 74 4.28 -9.19 -22.40
C PRO A 74 3.77 -10.24 -21.39
N THR A 75 4.34 -11.44 -21.44
CA THR A 75 4.23 -12.44 -20.37
C THR A 75 5.42 -12.30 -19.42
N TRP A 76 5.17 -12.21 -18.11
CA TRP A 76 6.20 -12.14 -17.08
C TRP A 76 6.18 -13.37 -16.17
N THR A 77 7.33 -14.02 -15.99
CA THR A 77 7.50 -15.00 -14.90
C THR A 77 7.88 -14.27 -13.61
N VAL A 78 7.01 -14.34 -12.61
CA VAL A 78 7.20 -13.72 -11.30
C VAL A 78 7.53 -14.79 -10.28
N TYR A 79 8.66 -14.67 -9.58
CA TYR A 79 9.17 -15.63 -8.59
C TYR A 79 8.79 -15.21 -7.17
N ARG A 80 8.35 -16.16 -6.34
CA ARG A 80 7.89 -15.89 -4.96
C ARG A 80 9.01 -15.30 -4.09
N LEU A 81 8.72 -14.21 -3.40
CA LEU A 81 9.62 -13.55 -2.45
C LEU A 81 9.34 -14.02 -1.01
N ALA A 82 10.05 -15.08 -0.61
CA ALA A 82 9.98 -15.71 0.71
C ALA A 82 8.59 -16.29 1.09
N HIS A 83 8.52 -16.97 2.23
CA HIS A 83 7.27 -17.52 2.74
C HIS A 83 6.42 -16.41 3.36
N ILE A 84 5.48 -15.92 2.56
CA ILE A 84 4.27 -15.25 3.05
C ILE A 84 3.14 -16.27 2.92
N ASP A 85 2.43 -16.50 4.03
CA ASP A 85 1.38 -17.54 4.12
C ASP A 85 -0.03 -16.95 3.85
N SER A 86 -0.15 -15.62 3.81
CA SER A 86 -1.40 -14.87 3.67
C SER A 86 -1.70 -14.39 2.25
N HIS A 87 -0.68 -14.26 1.39
CA HIS A 87 -0.81 -13.89 -0.02
C HIS A 87 0.43 -14.34 -0.82
N PHE A 88 0.33 -14.43 -2.15
CA PHE A 88 1.50 -14.55 -3.01
C PHE A 88 2.12 -13.17 -3.21
N ALA A 89 3.36 -12.98 -2.78
CA ALA A 89 4.20 -11.85 -3.21
C ALA A 89 5.39 -12.36 -4.01
N GLY A 90 5.74 -11.66 -5.09
CA GLY A 90 6.85 -12.07 -5.94
C GLY A 90 7.42 -10.95 -6.80
N GLU A 91 8.62 -11.19 -7.33
CA GLU A 91 9.29 -10.35 -8.32
C GLU A 91 9.84 -11.19 -9.47
N SER A 92 9.84 -10.63 -10.67
CA SER A 92 10.62 -11.12 -11.82
C SER A 92 12.13 -11.15 -11.53
N ASN A 93 12.88 -11.93 -12.30
CA ASN A 93 14.32 -12.18 -12.03
C ASN A 93 15.21 -10.91 -12.09
N ASP A 94 14.79 -9.87 -12.82
CA ASP A 94 15.45 -8.56 -12.87
C ASP A 94 14.90 -7.55 -11.85
N GLY A 95 13.81 -7.91 -11.15
CA GLY A 95 13.10 -7.06 -10.22
C GLY A 95 12.30 -5.93 -10.88
N MET A 96 12.03 -5.98 -12.20
CA MET A 96 11.28 -4.92 -12.90
C MET A 96 9.77 -5.12 -12.82
N VAL A 97 9.29 -6.35 -12.69
CA VAL A 97 7.89 -6.67 -12.38
C VAL A 97 7.76 -7.22 -10.98
N ALA A 98 6.79 -6.72 -10.22
CA ALA A 98 6.38 -7.25 -8.92
C ALA A 98 4.89 -7.59 -8.93
N ALA A 99 4.49 -8.68 -8.26
CA ALA A 99 3.10 -9.07 -8.10
C ALA A 99 2.75 -9.34 -6.63
N ASN A 100 1.56 -8.93 -6.20
CA ASN A 100 0.94 -9.28 -4.93
C ASN A 100 -0.47 -9.79 -5.23
N LEU A 101 -0.78 -11.05 -4.94
CA LEU A 101 -2.03 -11.71 -5.33
C LEU A 101 -2.68 -12.39 -4.11
N LEU A 102 -3.96 -12.13 -3.89
CA LEU A 102 -4.73 -12.54 -2.72
C LEU A 102 -6.05 -13.21 -3.16
N ARG A 103 -6.40 -14.33 -2.52
CA ARG A 103 -7.80 -14.80 -2.45
C ARG A 103 -8.35 -14.49 -1.06
N TYR A 104 -9.33 -13.59 -1.04
CA TYR A 104 -10.06 -13.20 0.16
C TYR A 104 -11.29 -14.10 0.34
N GLN A 105 -11.43 -14.68 1.52
CA GLN A 105 -12.60 -15.49 1.89
C GLN A 105 -13.56 -14.62 2.72
N ALA A 106 -14.69 -14.24 2.13
CA ALA A 106 -15.71 -13.43 2.78
C ALA A 106 -16.43 -14.24 3.87
N GLY A 107 -16.12 -13.94 5.14
CA GLY A 107 -16.50 -14.76 6.30
C GLY A 107 -18.00 -14.94 6.56
N ASN A 108 -18.88 -14.26 5.80
CA ASN A 108 -20.34 -14.32 5.94
C ASN A 108 -21.03 -15.10 4.80
N SER A 109 -20.40 -15.20 3.62
CA SER A 109 -21.04 -15.65 2.37
C SER A 109 -20.42 -16.91 1.77
N ASN A 110 -19.26 -17.37 2.28
CA ASN A 110 -18.36 -18.31 1.59
C ASN A 110 -17.94 -17.83 0.18
N ALA A 111 -18.09 -16.53 -0.13
CA ALA A 111 -17.63 -15.98 -1.39
C ALA A 111 -16.11 -15.84 -1.36
N GLU A 112 -15.45 -16.42 -2.35
CA GLU A 112 -14.02 -16.21 -2.58
C GLU A 112 -13.85 -15.08 -3.60
N VAL A 113 -13.07 -14.05 -3.23
CA VAL A 113 -12.73 -12.94 -4.11
C VAL A 113 -11.24 -12.99 -4.42
N PHE A 114 -10.90 -13.16 -5.69
CA PHE A 114 -9.54 -12.98 -6.17
C PHE A 114 -9.26 -11.50 -6.43
N THR A 115 -8.17 -10.98 -5.88
CA THR A 115 -7.67 -9.63 -6.18
C THR A 115 -6.14 -9.62 -6.19
N GLY A 116 -5.53 -8.67 -6.90
CA GLY A 116 -4.10 -8.56 -6.97
C GLY A 116 -3.63 -7.23 -7.51
N LEU A 117 -2.32 -7.04 -7.44
CA LEU A 117 -1.61 -5.90 -8.00
C LEU A 117 -0.36 -6.41 -8.69
N VAL A 118 -0.19 -6.04 -9.95
CA VAL A 118 1.07 -6.21 -10.69
C VAL A 118 1.62 -4.83 -11.04
N HIS A 119 2.88 -4.57 -10.69
CA HIS A 119 3.58 -3.33 -11.00
C HIS A 119 4.72 -3.65 -11.97
N ASP A 120 4.57 -3.24 -13.23
CA ASP A 120 5.66 -3.14 -14.20
C ASP A 120 6.38 -1.80 -14.00
N ARG A 121 7.52 -1.87 -13.33
CA ARG A 121 8.37 -0.73 -12.97
C ARG A 121 9.16 -0.18 -14.17
N ALA A 122 9.31 -0.95 -15.24
CA ALA A 122 10.00 -0.51 -16.45
C ALA A 122 9.04 0.29 -17.35
N GLY A 123 7.80 -0.18 -17.50
CA GLY A 123 6.73 0.55 -18.18
C GLY A 123 6.10 1.67 -17.34
N GLY A 124 6.29 1.67 -16.02
CA GLY A 124 5.59 2.58 -15.10
C GLY A 124 4.11 2.26 -14.95
N MET A 125 3.72 1.00 -15.19
CA MET A 125 2.33 0.54 -15.22
C MET A 125 1.95 -0.17 -13.92
N TYR A 126 0.79 0.18 -13.36
CA TYR A 126 0.13 -0.56 -12.30
C TYR A 126 -1.10 -1.25 -12.90
N TYR A 127 -1.20 -2.55 -12.70
CA TYR A 127 -2.32 -3.38 -13.12
C TYR A 127 -3.02 -3.88 -11.85
N GLU A 128 -4.22 -3.38 -11.59
CA GLU A 128 -5.06 -3.89 -10.51
C GLU A 128 -5.91 -5.06 -11.04
N LEU A 129 -5.77 -6.23 -10.44
CA LEU A 129 -6.67 -7.36 -10.66
C LEU A 129 -7.78 -7.30 -9.60
N LYS A 130 -9.03 -7.27 -10.03
CA LYS A 130 -10.21 -7.22 -9.14
C LYS A 130 -11.38 -7.95 -9.80
N PRO A 131 -12.36 -8.45 -9.04
CA PRO A 131 -13.59 -8.93 -9.65
C PRO A 131 -14.45 -7.76 -10.18
N ASP A 132 -15.29 -8.07 -11.16
CA ASP A 132 -16.52 -7.33 -11.45
C ASP A 132 -17.65 -7.73 -10.50
N ILE A 133 -18.87 -7.25 -10.74
CA ILE A 133 -20.06 -7.59 -9.95
C ILE A 133 -20.59 -9.01 -10.21
N ASP A 134 -20.20 -9.63 -11.33
CA ASP A 134 -20.58 -11.00 -11.72
C ASP A 134 -19.53 -12.05 -11.26
N GLY A 135 -18.41 -11.59 -10.67
CA GLY A 135 -17.32 -12.41 -10.15
C GLY A 135 -16.21 -12.74 -11.15
N ASN A 136 -16.25 -12.20 -12.37
CA ASN A 136 -15.15 -12.35 -13.34
C ASN A 136 -13.98 -11.47 -12.92
N VAL A 137 -12.73 -11.92 -13.09
CA VAL A 137 -11.56 -11.08 -12.78
C VAL A 137 -11.29 -10.15 -13.95
N GLU A 138 -11.36 -8.85 -13.67
CA GLU A 138 -10.92 -7.76 -14.52
C GLU A 138 -9.49 -7.33 -14.16
N VAL A 139 -8.78 -6.75 -15.13
CA VAL A 139 -7.59 -5.95 -14.92
C VAL A 139 -7.83 -4.49 -15.31
N LEU A 140 -7.46 -3.58 -14.41
CA LEU A 140 -7.44 -2.13 -14.64
C LEU A 140 -5.99 -1.64 -14.77
N SER A 141 -5.62 -1.15 -15.96
CA SER A 141 -4.28 -0.67 -16.29
C SER A 141 -4.16 0.84 -16.05
N THR A 142 -3.31 1.27 -15.12
CA THR A 142 -3.06 2.69 -14.79
C THR A 142 -1.59 3.05 -14.99
N GLN A 143 -1.28 4.11 -15.75
CA GLN A 143 0.07 4.68 -15.79
C GLN A 143 0.36 5.44 -14.50
N ARG A 144 1.58 5.28 -13.96
CA ARG A 144 2.04 5.97 -12.74
C ARG A 144 2.21 7.50 -12.95
N GLU A 145 2.07 8.00 -14.17
CA GLU A 145 1.92 9.41 -14.53
C GLU A 145 0.48 9.92 -14.45
N ASP A 146 -0.52 9.03 -14.61
CA ASP A 146 -1.95 9.35 -14.63
C ASP A 146 -2.65 9.39 -13.24
N MET A 147 -2.11 9.00 -12.08
CA MET A 147 -0.76 9.21 -11.54
C MET A 147 -0.52 10.59 -10.84
N PRO A 148 -1.53 11.31 -10.29
CA PRO A 148 -1.33 12.34 -9.27
C PRO A 148 -0.39 12.01 -8.10
N MET A 149 -0.13 13.04 -7.30
CA MET A 149 0.73 12.97 -6.13
C MET A 149 -0.07 13.08 -4.84
N SER A 150 0.44 12.45 -3.78
CA SER A 150 0.04 12.80 -2.41
C SER A 150 0.35 14.29 -2.15
N ALA A 151 -0.48 14.94 -1.35
CA ALA A 151 -0.35 16.36 -1.05
C ALA A 151 0.16 16.52 0.39
N LEU A 152 1.24 17.29 0.59
CA LEU A 152 1.70 17.57 1.95
C LEU A 152 0.73 18.46 2.69
N VAL A 153 0.49 18.10 3.95
CA VAL A 153 -0.09 19.02 4.94
C VAL A 153 1.01 19.92 5.48
N GLN A 154 1.02 21.17 5.03
CA GLN A 154 1.30 22.30 5.90
C GLN A 154 -0.04 22.65 6.56
N PRO A 155 -0.29 22.29 7.82
CA PRO A 155 -1.53 22.68 8.45
C PRO A 155 -1.43 24.16 8.80
N GLU A 156 -2.47 24.94 8.54
CA GLU A 156 -2.64 26.23 9.23
C GLU A 156 -2.96 25.93 10.70
N VAL A 157 -1.92 25.66 11.51
CA VAL A 157 -2.00 25.29 12.96
C VAL A 157 -2.46 26.45 13.84
N GLN A 158 -3.32 27.34 13.33
CA GLN A 158 -3.79 28.52 14.04
C GLN A 158 -4.94 28.20 15.02
N SER A 159 -5.68 27.08 14.83
CA SER A 159 -6.96 26.81 15.52
C SER A 159 -6.99 25.62 16.51
N ILE A 160 -5.98 24.74 16.54
CA ILE A 160 -5.99 23.49 17.35
C ILE A 160 -5.65 23.75 18.85
N TRP A 161 -6.26 24.76 19.46
CA TRP A 161 -5.96 25.24 20.82
C TRP A 161 -6.86 24.64 21.92
N THR A 162 -7.91 23.90 21.55
CA THR A 162 -8.96 23.49 22.51
C THR A 162 -8.64 22.20 23.29
N GLU A 163 -7.69 21.37 22.85
CA GLU A 163 -7.36 20.08 23.49
C GLU A 163 -6.02 20.03 24.24
N PHE A 164 -5.61 21.16 24.83
CA PHE A 164 -4.33 21.27 25.57
C PHE A 164 -4.15 20.27 26.72
N LYS A 165 -5.23 19.67 27.23
CA LYS A 165 -5.15 18.63 28.26
C LYS A 165 -4.58 17.30 27.73
N ALA A 166 -5.06 16.86 26.55
CA ALA A 166 -4.54 15.66 25.89
C ALA A 166 -3.06 15.83 25.51
N LEU A 167 -2.67 17.03 25.05
CA LEU A 167 -1.27 17.35 24.76
C LEU A 167 -0.39 17.34 26.01
N ALA A 168 -0.85 17.87 27.15
CA ALA A 168 -0.09 17.85 28.40
C ALA A 168 0.12 16.41 28.93
N ASP A 169 -0.94 15.60 28.97
CA ASP A 169 -0.86 14.18 29.37
C ASP A 169 0.00 13.37 28.38
N TYR A 170 -0.05 13.70 27.08
CA TYR A 170 0.80 13.11 26.05
C TYR A 170 2.28 13.44 26.21
N LEU A 171 2.64 14.70 26.49
CA LEU A 171 4.03 15.11 26.72
C LEU A 171 4.62 14.43 27.97
N ALA A 172 3.84 14.30 29.05
CA ALA A 172 4.23 13.51 30.22
C ALA A 172 4.41 12.02 29.88
N THR A 173 3.52 11.47 29.05
CA THR A 173 3.60 10.09 28.56
C THR A 173 4.82 9.86 27.68
N CYS A 174 5.19 10.80 26.81
CA CYS A 174 6.40 10.73 25.98
C CYS A 174 7.67 10.67 26.84
N ALA A 175 7.80 11.55 27.83
CA ALA A 175 8.95 11.57 28.73
C ALA A 175 9.17 10.24 29.50
N LEU A 176 8.09 9.51 29.79
CA LEU A 176 8.14 8.20 30.44
C LEU A 176 8.35 7.02 29.47
N ASN A 177 7.98 7.16 28.19
CA ASN A 177 7.99 6.08 27.20
C ASN A 177 9.26 5.98 26.32
N LEU A 178 10.26 6.85 26.51
CA LEU A 178 11.58 6.76 25.84
C LEU A 178 12.40 5.48 26.15
N ARG A 179 11.84 4.51 26.87
CA ARG A 179 12.47 3.23 27.24
C ARG A 179 11.87 2.00 26.54
N ARG A 180 11.08 2.19 25.48
CA ARG A 180 10.54 1.06 24.72
C ARG A 180 11.59 0.47 23.79
N ASP A 181 11.61 -0.86 23.72
CA ASP A 181 12.51 -1.63 22.89
C ASP A 181 12.13 -1.47 21.40
N PRO A 182 12.99 -0.87 20.55
CA PRO A 182 12.69 -0.67 19.13
C PRO A 182 12.60 -1.99 18.36
N ASP A 183 13.29 -3.04 18.83
CA ASP A 183 13.31 -4.34 18.18
C ASP A 183 12.15 -5.24 18.62
N LYS A 184 11.43 -4.90 19.69
CA LYS A 184 10.17 -5.57 20.06
C LYS A 184 9.17 -5.49 18.89
N PHE A 185 8.61 -6.63 18.51
CA PHE A 185 7.53 -6.72 17.53
C PHE A 185 6.23 -6.08 18.02
N VAL A 186 5.52 -5.38 17.14
CA VAL A 186 4.24 -4.71 17.43
C VAL A 186 3.24 -4.99 16.31
N GLU A 187 2.11 -5.59 16.65
CA GLU A 187 0.92 -5.61 15.80
C GLU A 187 0.13 -4.31 16.05
N ILE A 188 -0.21 -3.58 14.99
CA ILE A 188 -1.03 -2.35 15.03
C ILE A 188 -2.44 -2.71 14.58
N ASP A 189 -3.41 -2.53 15.47
CA ASP A 189 -4.81 -2.82 15.16
C ASP A 189 -5.44 -1.65 14.38
N VAL A 190 -5.80 -1.90 13.12
CA VAL A 190 -6.33 -0.90 12.17
C VAL A 190 -7.85 -1.02 12.08
N MET A 191 -8.53 0.12 12.12
CA MET A 191 -9.91 0.24 11.66
C MET A 191 -9.94 0.96 10.30
N ILE A 192 -10.66 0.39 9.33
CA ILE A 192 -10.87 1.03 8.04
C ILE A 192 -12.35 1.38 7.87
N VAL A 193 -12.63 2.63 7.55
CA VAL A 193 -13.96 3.10 7.14
C VAL A 193 -13.89 3.47 5.66
N TRP A 194 -15.00 3.40 4.92
CA TRP A 194 -15.05 3.90 3.55
C TRP A 194 -16.39 4.57 3.23
N SER A 195 -16.38 5.57 2.36
CA SER A 195 -17.61 6.21 1.90
C SER A 195 -18.42 5.32 0.94
N HIS A 196 -19.69 5.66 0.73
CA HIS A 196 -20.57 4.90 -0.17
C HIS A 196 -20.01 4.83 -1.60
N ASN A 197 -19.54 5.95 -2.16
CA ASN A 197 -19.04 5.95 -3.55
C ASN A 197 -17.68 5.26 -3.67
N ALA A 198 -16.89 5.16 -2.59
CA ALA A 198 -15.65 4.38 -2.60
C ALA A 198 -15.95 2.89 -2.86
N GLU A 199 -17.02 2.35 -2.28
CA GLU A 199 -17.43 0.98 -2.57
C GLU A 199 -17.94 0.83 -4.01
N CYS A 200 -18.76 1.77 -4.48
CA CYS A 200 -19.18 1.80 -5.88
C CYS A 200 -17.99 1.83 -6.84
N ALA A 201 -17.02 2.71 -6.60
CA ALA A 201 -15.81 2.84 -7.39
C ALA A 201 -15.01 1.53 -7.45
N LYS A 202 -14.82 0.87 -6.30
CA LYS A 202 -14.03 -0.36 -6.24
C LYS A 202 -14.73 -1.54 -6.94
N ALA A 203 -16.06 -1.59 -6.87
CA ALA A 203 -16.88 -2.53 -7.62
C ALA A 203 -17.03 -2.20 -9.12
N GLY A 204 -16.37 -1.14 -9.64
CA GLY A 204 -16.52 -0.70 -11.03
C GLY A 204 -17.86 -0.02 -11.36
N LEU A 205 -18.68 0.27 -10.34
CA LEU A 205 -20.02 0.82 -10.48
C LEU A 205 -20.01 2.36 -10.57
N PRO A 206 -21.04 2.97 -11.19
CA PRO A 206 -21.18 4.43 -11.23
C PRO A 206 -21.20 5.08 -9.85
N VAL A 207 -20.97 6.39 -9.81
CA VAL A 207 -21.23 7.22 -8.62
C VAL A 207 -22.70 7.06 -8.19
N ASP A 208 -22.96 7.06 -6.88
CA ASP A 208 -24.28 6.87 -6.28
C ASP A 208 -24.97 5.53 -6.64
N CYS A 209 -24.17 4.47 -6.84
CA CYS A 209 -24.66 3.11 -7.14
C CYS A 209 -25.54 2.51 -6.03
N SER A 210 -26.26 1.43 -6.35
CA SER A 210 -26.76 0.49 -5.35
C SER A 210 -25.65 -0.48 -4.95
N VAL A 211 -25.32 -0.51 -3.67
CA VAL A 211 -24.33 -1.40 -3.05
C VAL A 211 -24.97 -2.71 -2.58
N THR A 212 -24.24 -3.81 -2.72
CA THR A 212 -24.68 -5.20 -2.43
C THR A 212 -23.72 -5.90 -1.47
N ASP A 213 -24.02 -7.16 -1.11
CA ASP A 213 -23.05 -8.00 -0.40
C ASP A 213 -21.80 -8.28 -1.27
N ASP A 214 -21.97 -8.32 -2.60
CA ASP A 214 -20.85 -8.50 -3.54
C ASP A 214 -19.93 -7.28 -3.54
N SER A 215 -20.45 -6.06 -3.74
CA SER A 215 -19.62 -4.83 -3.69
C SER A 215 -18.90 -4.66 -2.35
N LEU A 216 -19.52 -5.10 -1.25
CA LEU A 216 -18.90 -5.19 0.07
C LEU A 216 -17.73 -6.19 0.10
N ASN A 217 -17.91 -7.39 -0.45
CA ASN A 217 -16.86 -8.41 -0.52
C ASN A 217 -15.67 -7.96 -1.40
N ILE A 218 -15.94 -7.27 -2.50
CA ILE A 218 -14.92 -6.67 -3.38
C ILE A 218 -14.09 -5.63 -2.62
N MET A 219 -14.75 -4.70 -1.92
CA MET A 219 -14.09 -3.71 -1.08
C MET A 219 -13.25 -4.36 0.03
N LEU A 220 -13.82 -5.32 0.77
CA LEU A 220 -13.11 -6.02 1.83
C LEU A 220 -11.87 -6.76 1.31
N ALA A 221 -11.94 -7.41 0.15
CA ALA A 221 -10.80 -8.06 -0.48
C ALA A 221 -9.67 -7.06 -0.78
N ALA A 222 -9.99 -5.92 -1.38
CA ALA A 222 -9.02 -4.87 -1.69
C ALA A 222 -8.38 -4.25 -0.43
N LEU A 223 -9.16 -4.06 0.64
CA LEU A 223 -8.66 -3.57 1.92
C LEU A 223 -7.71 -4.59 2.59
N ASN A 224 -8.00 -5.89 2.47
CA ASN A 224 -7.08 -6.93 2.93
C ASN A 224 -5.79 -6.94 2.09
N LEU A 225 -5.87 -6.90 0.76
CA LEU A 225 -4.69 -6.80 -0.11
C LEU A 225 -3.82 -5.58 0.23
N THR A 226 -4.44 -4.44 0.54
CA THR A 226 -3.75 -3.21 0.96
C THR A 226 -2.96 -3.41 2.26
N VAL A 227 -3.53 -4.11 3.25
CA VAL A 227 -2.85 -4.45 4.52
C VAL A 227 -1.75 -5.47 4.31
N GLU A 228 -1.98 -6.46 3.44
CA GLU A 228 -1.01 -7.49 3.09
C GLU A 228 0.23 -6.92 2.38
N ILE A 229 0.05 -6.04 1.38
CA ILE A 229 1.14 -5.28 0.74
C ILE A 229 1.92 -4.46 1.78
N ASN A 230 1.24 -3.86 2.75
CA ASN A 230 1.88 -3.09 3.81
C ASN A 230 2.72 -3.98 4.75
N ASN A 231 2.16 -5.11 5.18
CA ASN A 231 2.86 -6.12 5.97
C ASN A 231 4.10 -6.65 5.25
N PHE A 232 4.01 -6.87 3.93
CA PHE A 232 5.17 -7.21 3.10
C PHE A 232 6.24 -6.10 3.11
N VAL A 233 5.86 -4.83 2.94
CA VAL A 233 6.80 -3.70 3.03
C VAL A 233 7.46 -3.62 4.41
N HIS A 234 6.71 -3.78 5.50
CA HIS A 234 7.25 -3.79 6.86
C HIS A 234 8.20 -4.97 7.12
N ALA A 235 7.88 -6.16 6.62
CA ALA A 235 8.73 -7.35 6.71
C ALA A 235 10.04 -7.16 5.93
N ASN A 236 9.96 -6.74 4.67
CA ASN A 236 11.10 -6.36 3.81
C ASN A 236 12.01 -5.34 4.47
N SER A 237 11.40 -4.36 5.14
CA SER A 237 12.10 -3.26 5.82
C SER A 237 12.60 -3.62 7.21
N GLN A 238 12.22 -4.77 7.77
CA GLN A 238 12.55 -5.19 9.15
C GLN A 238 12.15 -4.14 10.21
N THR A 239 10.97 -3.52 10.07
CA THR A 239 10.46 -2.53 11.05
C THR A 239 10.01 -3.18 12.38
N ASN A 240 9.91 -4.51 12.41
CA ASN A 240 9.34 -5.31 13.49
C ASN A 240 7.92 -4.79 13.84
N THR A 241 7.11 -4.58 12.79
CA THR A 241 5.72 -4.14 12.85
C THR A 241 4.88 -4.99 11.91
N SER A 242 3.63 -5.27 12.27
CA SER A 242 2.56 -5.64 11.32
C SER A 242 1.31 -4.80 11.58
N LEU A 243 0.38 -4.83 10.64
CA LEU A 243 -0.95 -4.26 10.76
C LEU A 243 -2.00 -5.35 10.60
N LYS A 244 -3.16 -5.12 11.22
CA LYS A 244 -4.27 -6.06 11.27
C LYS A 244 -5.60 -5.33 11.26
N ILE A 245 -6.49 -5.71 10.36
CA ILE A 245 -7.85 -5.16 10.35
C ILE A 245 -8.61 -5.74 11.55
N VAL A 246 -8.92 -4.91 12.53
CA VAL A 246 -9.83 -5.27 13.64
C VAL A 246 -11.27 -4.85 13.40
N HIS A 247 -11.48 -3.90 12.49
CA HIS A 247 -12.82 -3.50 12.06
C HIS A 247 -12.78 -2.86 10.67
N ALA A 248 -13.78 -3.17 9.87
CA ALA A 248 -13.96 -2.66 8.52
C ALA A 248 -15.46 -2.38 8.32
N GLN A 249 -15.85 -1.16 7.94
CA GLN A 249 -17.23 -0.86 7.58
C GLN A 249 -17.37 0.30 6.59
N ARG A 250 -18.44 0.27 5.80
CA ARG A 250 -18.95 1.46 5.10
C ARG A 250 -19.36 2.52 6.12
N ASP A 251 -19.22 3.78 5.74
CA ASP A 251 -19.78 4.90 6.47
C ASP A 251 -21.30 4.74 6.63
N THR A 252 -21.79 5.11 7.81
CA THR A 252 -23.21 5.06 8.18
C THR A 252 -23.84 6.44 8.38
N SER A 253 -23.08 7.52 8.17
CA SER A 253 -23.58 8.89 8.29
C SER A 253 -24.21 9.41 6.99
N GLY A 254 -23.85 8.82 5.85
CA GLY A 254 -24.20 9.34 4.52
C GLY A 254 -23.21 10.40 4.05
N TYR A 255 -21.99 10.38 4.58
CA TYR A 255 -20.94 11.34 4.27
C TYR A 255 -20.66 11.40 2.77
N ARG A 256 -20.71 12.61 2.20
CA ARG A 256 -20.27 12.89 0.83
C ARG A 256 -18.80 13.31 0.87
N GLU A 257 -18.02 12.67 0.02
CA GLU A 257 -16.59 12.88 -0.15
C GLU A 257 -16.27 14.35 -0.44
N THR A 258 -15.36 14.92 0.35
CA THR A 258 -14.80 16.27 0.18
C THR A 258 -13.34 16.19 -0.28
N ASP A 259 -12.68 17.34 -0.39
CA ASP A 259 -11.22 17.39 -0.57
C ASP A 259 -10.49 16.60 0.56
N PRO A 260 -9.39 15.87 0.28
CA PRO A 260 -8.75 15.03 1.28
C PRO A 260 -8.27 15.78 2.53
N PHE A 261 -7.87 17.06 2.40
CA PHE A 261 -7.50 17.91 3.55
C PHE A 261 -8.71 18.23 4.43
N GLN A 262 -9.86 18.49 3.82
CA GLN A 262 -11.11 18.70 4.56
C GLN A 262 -11.53 17.41 5.25
N LEU A 263 -11.54 16.28 4.54
CA LEU A 263 -11.89 14.97 5.08
C LEU A 263 -10.99 14.54 6.24
N ILE A 264 -9.65 14.66 6.15
CA ILE A 264 -8.77 14.33 7.28
C ILE A 264 -8.98 15.28 8.46
N THR A 265 -9.35 16.55 8.20
CA THR A 265 -9.69 17.53 9.24
C THR A 265 -10.99 17.15 9.96
N GLU A 266 -12.03 16.78 9.22
CA GLU A 266 -13.34 16.33 9.75
C GLU A 266 -13.21 15.02 10.55
N LEU A 267 -12.34 14.10 10.11
CA LEU A 267 -11.99 12.90 10.88
C LEU A 267 -11.20 13.21 12.16
N THR A 268 -10.31 14.19 12.11
CA THR A 268 -9.39 14.48 13.22
C THR A 268 -9.99 15.40 14.28
N ILE A 269 -10.86 16.33 13.88
CA ILE A 269 -11.42 17.40 14.73
C ILE A 269 -12.94 17.23 14.85
N PRO A 270 -13.46 16.67 15.96
CA PRO A 270 -14.90 16.38 16.13
C PRO A 270 -15.86 17.60 16.18
N LEU A 271 -15.38 18.80 15.88
CA LEU A 271 -16.13 20.06 15.97
C LEU A 271 -16.41 20.69 14.60
N PHE A 272 -15.99 20.06 13.49
CA PHE A 272 -16.07 20.66 12.16
C PHE A 272 -17.49 20.60 11.56
N ASP A 273 -18.00 19.40 11.28
CA ASP A 273 -19.35 19.18 10.73
C ASP A 273 -20.21 18.22 11.58
N GLY A 274 -19.57 17.30 12.29
CA GLY A 274 -20.19 16.29 13.13
C GLY A 274 -20.53 14.96 12.44
N GLN A 275 -20.40 14.83 11.12
CA GLN A 275 -20.86 13.64 10.38
C GLN A 275 -20.00 12.42 10.70
N LEU A 276 -18.68 12.60 10.71
CA LEU A 276 -17.71 11.52 10.95
C LEU A 276 -17.36 11.32 12.43
N ASN A 277 -17.97 12.08 13.35
CA ASN A 277 -17.68 12.04 14.79
C ASN A 277 -17.84 10.65 15.43
N TYR A 278 -18.74 9.82 14.91
CA TYR A 278 -18.99 8.47 15.43
C TYR A 278 -17.77 7.53 15.28
N ILE A 279 -16.81 7.88 14.41
CA ILE A 279 -15.60 7.11 14.17
C ILE A 279 -14.69 7.09 15.40
N HIS A 280 -14.68 8.15 16.23
CA HIS A 280 -13.91 8.18 17.48
C HIS A 280 -14.38 7.16 18.54
N PRO A 281 -15.67 7.15 18.97
CA PRO A 281 -16.16 6.12 19.88
C PRO A 281 -16.17 4.72 19.25
N LEU A 282 -16.35 4.59 17.92
CA LEU A 282 -16.22 3.31 17.23
C LEU A 282 -14.78 2.78 17.30
N ARG A 283 -13.77 3.63 17.06
CA ARG A 283 -12.35 3.31 17.21
C ARG A 283 -12.04 2.80 18.61
N ASP A 284 -12.55 3.47 19.64
CA ASP A 284 -12.35 3.06 21.03
C ASP A 284 -13.07 1.73 21.35
N GLN A 285 -14.31 1.55 20.87
CA GLN A 285 -15.08 0.30 21.01
C GLN A 285 -14.37 -0.89 20.35
N LYS A 286 -13.82 -0.69 19.15
CA LYS A 286 -13.06 -1.68 18.37
C LYS A 286 -11.60 -1.78 18.80
N LYS A 287 -11.16 -0.92 19.72
CA LYS A 287 -9.80 -0.79 20.26
C LYS A 287 -8.73 -0.54 19.19
N ALA A 288 -9.07 0.14 18.10
CA ALA A 288 -8.16 0.39 16.99
C ALA A 288 -7.09 1.43 17.34
N ASP A 289 -5.84 1.09 17.05
CA ASP A 289 -4.65 1.90 17.21
C ASP A 289 -4.53 2.95 16.11
N LEU A 290 -4.97 2.62 14.89
CA LEU A 290 -4.94 3.49 13.72
C LEU A 290 -6.30 3.46 13.00
N VAL A 291 -6.69 4.58 12.38
CA VAL A 291 -7.88 4.65 11.51
C VAL A 291 -7.49 5.10 10.11
N ALA A 292 -8.01 4.41 9.10
CA ALA A 292 -7.94 4.81 7.70
C ALA A 292 -9.35 5.06 7.14
N PHE A 293 -9.52 6.06 6.27
CA PHE A 293 -10.77 6.30 5.55
C PHE A 293 -10.55 6.23 4.04
N ALA A 294 -11.24 5.32 3.35
CA ALA A 294 -11.20 5.21 1.89
C ALA A 294 -12.29 6.08 1.24
N TYR A 295 -11.93 6.89 0.25
CA TYR A 295 -12.86 7.76 -0.48
C TYR A 295 -12.80 7.54 -2.00
N ASP A 296 -13.84 7.99 -2.71
CA ASP A 296 -13.92 7.99 -4.18
C ASP A 296 -13.33 9.29 -4.75
N ASN A 297 -12.26 9.20 -5.53
CA ASN A 297 -11.65 10.38 -6.15
C ASN A 297 -12.38 10.91 -7.40
N ARG A 298 -13.39 10.21 -7.95
CA ARG A 298 -14.13 10.61 -9.16
C ARG A 298 -15.05 11.82 -8.95
N ILE A 299 -15.31 12.18 -7.71
CA ILE A 299 -16.30 13.19 -7.29
C ILE A 299 -15.71 14.32 -6.45
N VAL A 300 -14.40 14.29 -6.21
CA VAL A 300 -13.67 15.31 -5.46
C VAL A 300 -13.08 16.30 -6.46
N GLU A 301 -13.26 17.61 -6.23
CA GLU A 301 -12.82 18.68 -7.14
C GLU A 301 -11.29 18.72 -7.30
N ASN A 302 -10.56 18.54 -6.20
CA ASN A 302 -9.11 18.38 -6.18
C ASN A 302 -8.76 16.96 -5.73
N PRO A 303 -8.72 15.97 -6.64
CA PRO A 303 -8.42 14.59 -6.28
C PRO A 303 -6.95 14.46 -5.88
N GLY A 304 -6.69 14.56 -4.59
CA GLY A 304 -5.49 13.98 -3.99
C GLY A 304 -5.57 12.45 -4.01
N TYR A 305 -4.64 11.81 -3.31
CA TYR A 305 -4.54 10.35 -3.25
C TYR A 305 -4.46 9.82 -1.85
N GLY A 306 -3.60 10.41 -1.04
CA GLY A 306 -3.39 10.05 0.34
C GLY A 306 -3.08 11.31 1.10
N ILE A 307 -3.46 11.31 2.37
CA ILE A 307 -3.09 12.34 3.33
C ILE A 307 -3.22 11.74 4.73
N ALA A 308 -2.21 11.98 5.56
CA ALA A 308 -2.14 11.43 6.91
C ALA A 308 -1.62 12.47 7.91
N ASN A 309 -2.11 12.34 9.14
CA ASN A 309 -1.55 13.06 10.25
C ASN A 309 -0.13 12.55 10.54
N ALA A 310 0.87 13.37 10.23
CA ALA A 310 2.26 13.15 10.59
C ALA A 310 2.60 13.86 11.93
N PRO A 311 3.65 13.44 12.67
CA PRO A 311 4.12 14.16 13.83
C PRO A 311 4.61 15.57 13.45
N VAL A 312 3.81 16.57 13.75
CA VAL A 312 4.13 17.98 13.46
C VAL A 312 5.17 18.54 14.44
N PRO A 313 6.06 19.46 13.99
CA PRO A 313 6.99 20.22 14.84
C PRO A 313 6.31 21.19 15.84
N VAL A 314 5.61 20.69 16.86
CA VAL A 314 4.97 21.57 17.85
C VAL A 314 6.05 22.26 18.71
N PHE A 315 6.06 23.61 18.73
CA PHE A 315 6.98 24.44 19.51
C PHE A 315 8.49 24.16 19.28
N GLY A 316 8.87 23.71 18.07
CA GLY A 316 10.26 23.36 17.76
C GLY A 316 10.74 22.04 18.41
N LEU A 317 9.85 21.29 19.06
CA LEU A 317 10.11 19.93 19.54
C LEU A 317 9.96 18.92 18.39
N GLN A 318 10.87 19.03 17.42
CA GLN A 318 10.97 18.09 16.32
C GLN A 318 11.35 16.70 16.82
N GLY A 319 10.87 15.67 16.11
CA GLY A 319 11.19 14.28 16.41
C GLY A 319 10.34 13.61 17.49
N LEU A 320 9.34 14.29 18.08
CA LEU A 320 8.30 13.61 18.86
C LEU A 320 7.49 12.63 17.98
N PRO A 321 6.93 11.54 18.56
CA PRO A 321 6.01 10.67 17.85
C PRO A 321 4.64 11.34 17.64
N LEU A 322 3.79 10.73 16.81
CA LEU A 322 2.40 11.17 16.67
C LEU A 322 1.60 10.77 17.92
N PRO A 323 0.81 11.68 18.52
CA PRO A 323 -0.16 11.29 19.55
C PRO A 323 -1.15 10.27 19.00
N PRO A 324 -1.46 9.16 19.72
CA PRO A 324 -2.36 8.14 19.19
C PRO A 324 -3.75 8.70 18.84
N PHE A 325 -4.27 9.72 19.53
CA PHE A 325 -5.54 10.36 19.17
C PHE A 325 -5.53 11.05 17.80
N LEU A 326 -4.35 11.32 17.21
CA LEU A 326 -4.20 11.84 15.85
C LEU A 326 -3.90 10.76 14.79
N ALA A 327 -3.85 9.47 15.15
CA ALA A 327 -3.54 8.36 14.22
C ALA A 327 -4.66 8.07 13.19
N PHE A 328 -4.82 9.01 12.26
CA PHE A 328 -5.76 9.01 11.15
C PHE A 328 -5.02 9.21 9.83
N SER A 329 -5.53 8.55 8.78
CA SER A 329 -5.12 8.71 7.39
C SER A 329 -6.35 8.58 6.49
N VAL A 330 -6.36 9.21 5.32
CA VAL A 330 -7.35 8.94 4.28
C VAL A 330 -6.68 8.67 2.94
N PHE A 331 -7.36 7.91 2.09
CA PHE A 331 -6.83 7.44 0.83
C PHE A 331 -7.91 7.24 -0.24
N CYS A 332 -7.53 7.45 -1.49
CA CYS A 332 -8.35 7.13 -2.65
C CYS A 332 -8.39 5.60 -2.83
N ILE A 333 -9.58 5.01 -2.90
CA ILE A 333 -9.72 3.55 -3.06
C ILE A 333 -9.29 3.06 -4.45
N GLN A 334 -9.46 3.86 -5.50
CA GLN A 334 -8.95 3.56 -6.84
C GLN A 334 -7.42 3.51 -6.89
N CYS A 335 -6.75 4.09 -5.90
CA CYS A 335 -5.29 4.16 -5.81
C CYS A 335 -4.73 3.32 -4.64
N SER A 336 -5.58 2.48 -4.03
CA SER A 336 -5.15 1.38 -3.15
C SER A 336 -4.30 0.33 -3.87
N ALA A 337 -4.32 0.33 -5.21
CA ALA A 337 -3.39 -0.37 -6.08
C ALA A 337 -1.95 0.19 -5.95
N GLY A 338 -1.25 -0.13 -4.86
CA GLY A 338 0.16 0.24 -4.67
C GLY A 338 0.58 0.32 -3.21
N THR A 339 1.74 0.91 -2.96
CA THR A 339 2.19 1.24 -1.60
C THR A 339 1.66 2.59 -1.10
N LEU A 340 0.63 3.17 -1.74
CA LEU A 340 0.04 4.45 -1.34
C LEU A 340 -0.42 4.42 0.12
N GLN A 341 -1.18 3.40 0.54
CA GLN A 341 -1.60 3.31 1.94
C GLN A 341 -0.42 3.11 2.89
N THR A 342 0.65 2.48 2.42
CA THR A 342 1.91 2.32 3.15
C THR A 342 2.68 3.63 3.31
N HIS A 343 2.56 4.54 2.35
CA HIS A 343 3.04 5.92 2.46
C HIS A 343 2.32 6.65 3.61
N GLU A 344 0.99 6.63 3.59
CA GLU A 344 0.17 7.35 4.58
C GLU A 344 0.28 6.78 6.00
N TRP A 345 0.34 5.45 6.17
CA TRP A 345 0.66 4.87 7.48
C TRP A 345 2.12 5.07 7.88
N GLY A 346 3.03 5.18 6.91
CA GLY A 346 4.40 5.62 7.15
C GLY A 346 4.46 7.02 7.78
N HIS A 347 3.65 7.96 7.32
CA HIS A 347 3.47 9.27 7.96
C HIS A 347 2.92 9.18 9.37
N ASN A 348 1.88 8.37 9.62
CA ASN A 348 1.39 8.15 10.99
C ASN A 348 2.48 7.57 11.91
N LEU A 349 3.37 6.74 11.37
CA LEU A 349 4.54 6.17 12.05
C LEU A 349 5.78 7.09 12.05
N GLY A 350 5.60 8.35 11.69
CA GLY A 350 6.61 9.41 11.83
C GLY A 350 7.58 9.56 10.67
N CYS A 351 7.34 8.92 9.53
CA CYS A 351 8.09 9.13 8.31
C CYS A 351 7.70 10.45 7.63
N THR A 352 8.59 10.94 6.78
CA THR A 352 8.43 12.12 5.94
C THR A 352 8.83 11.75 4.52
N HIS A 353 8.40 12.54 3.53
CA HIS A 353 8.84 12.42 2.13
C HIS A 353 10.37 12.36 1.98
N ASP A 354 10.87 12.06 0.78
CA ASP A 354 12.30 12.26 0.51
C ASP A 354 12.73 13.73 0.66
N ARG A 355 14.01 13.92 0.98
CA ARG A 355 14.59 15.25 1.26
C ARG A 355 14.38 16.24 0.11
N GLY A 356 14.36 15.79 -1.14
CA GLY A 356 14.17 16.66 -2.32
C GLY A 356 12.75 17.20 -2.39
N THR A 357 11.79 16.29 -2.30
CA THR A 357 10.36 16.57 -2.25
C THR A 357 10.01 17.51 -1.09
N VAL A 358 10.55 17.28 0.12
CA VAL A 358 10.37 18.19 1.28
C VAL A 358 10.92 19.58 1.01
N THR A 359 12.15 19.69 0.48
CA THR A 359 12.76 20.98 0.17
C THR A 359 11.91 21.80 -0.81
N ASP A 360 11.40 21.18 -1.88
CA ASP A 360 10.63 21.92 -2.88
C ASP A 360 9.23 22.28 -2.39
N GLN A 361 8.54 21.37 -1.68
CA GLN A 361 7.23 21.66 -1.07
C GLN A 361 7.31 22.80 -0.04
N ILE A 362 8.44 22.97 0.64
CA ILE A 362 8.66 24.09 1.55
C ILE A 362 8.91 25.40 0.78
N LYS A 363 9.67 25.38 -0.33
CA LYS A 363 9.85 26.55 -1.19
C LYS A 363 8.52 27.02 -1.79
N ASP A 364 7.70 26.08 -2.27
CA ASP A 364 6.40 26.39 -2.88
C ASP A 364 5.43 27.01 -1.86
N ALA A 365 5.42 26.52 -0.61
CA ALA A 365 4.51 26.98 0.43
C ALA A 365 4.89 28.34 1.04
N ILE A 366 6.18 28.63 1.24
CA ILE A 366 6.65 29.79 2.03
C ILE A 366 7.81 30.58 1.39
N GLY A 367 8.09 30.36 0.10
CA GLY A 367 9.07 31.12 -0.67
C GLY A 367 10.52 30.76 -0.32
N ASP A 368 11.43 31.75 -0.41
CA ASP A 368 12.85 31.60 -0.08
C ASP A 368 13.08 31.37 1.43
N ASN A 369 12.74 30.17 1.91
CA ASN A 369 12.94 29.74 3.29
C ASN A 369 14.36 29.18 3.50
N PRO A 370 15.03 29.46 4.63
CA PRO A 370 16.36 28.92 4.94
C PRO A 370 16.37 27.41 5.24
N PHE A 371 15.23 26.74 5.42
CA PHE A 371 15.17 25.31 5.66
C PHE A 371 15.33 24.50 4.36
N ASN A 372 16.50 23.90 4.21
CA ASN A 372 16.80 22.96 3.13
C ASN A 372 16.92 21.54 3.69
N ALA A 373 15.93 20.67 3.43
CA ALA A 373 15.98 19.27 3.83
C ALA A 373 17.17 18.52 3.19
N CYS A 374 17.72 18.98 2.06
CA CYS A 374 18.97 18.45 1.49
C CYS A 374 20.19 18.64 2.39
N GLU A 375 20.19 19.65 3.25
CA GLU A 375 21.27 19.98 4.19
C GLU A 375 20.96 19.53 5.63
N ASP A 376 19.72 19.15 5.92
CA ASP A 376 19.29 18.71 7.25
C ASP A 376 20.06 17.46 7.71
N LYS A 377 20.73 17.58 8.86
CA LYS A 377 21.46 16.51 9.57
C LYS A 377 20.87 16.18 10.94
N THR A 378 19.74 16.80 11.27
CA THR A 378 19.02 16.65 12.54
C THR A 378 17.86 15.67 12.46
N HIS A 379 17.32 15.46 11.25
CA HIS A 379 16.24 14.53 10.98
C HIS A 379 16.73 13.29 10.23
N THR A 380 16.12 12.14 10.58
CA THR A 380 16.49 10.81 10.06
C THR A 380 15.33 10.08 9.40
N ASN A 381 14.15 10.70 9.32
CA ASN A 381 12.89 10.05 9.01
C ASN A 381 12.42 10.24 7.55
N TYR A 382 13.33 10.62 6.65
CA TYR A 382 13.02 10.85 5.24
C TYR A 382 13.03 9.57 4.42
N GLY A 383 12.18 9.51 3.40
CA GLY A 383 12.30 8.54 2.31
C GLY A 383 13.64 8.66 1.57
N TYR A 384 14.06 7.58 0.92
CA TYR A 384 15.26 7.50 0.10
C TYR A 384 14.97 7.34 -1.40
N ARG A 385 15.75 8.03 -2.21
CA ARG A 385 15.87 7.82 -3.66
C ARG A 385 17.30 7.47 -4.01
N SER A 386 17.47 6.55 -4.95
CA SER A 386 18.76 6.22 -5.53
C SER A 386 19.35 7.43 -6.26
N PRO A 387 20.59 7.85 -5.96
CA PRO A 387 21.33 8.83 -6.77
C PRO A 387 21.58 8.37 -8.21
N THR A 388 21.53 7.06 -8.50
CA THR A 388 21.67 6.51 -9.84
C THR A 388 20.33 6.43 -10.60
N GLY A 389 19.21 6.68 -9.91
CA GLY A 389 17.86 6.65 -10.49
C GLY A 389 17.28 5.27 -10.68
N THR A 390 17.84 4.23 -10.06
CA THR A 390 17.33 2.86 -10.19
C THR A 390 15.97 2.70 -9.49
N PHE A 391 15.83 3.24 -8.28
CA PHE A 391 14.63 3.10 -7.46
C PHE A 391 14.40 4.26 -6.47
N HIS A 392 13.20 4.28 -5.89
CA HIS A 392 12.87 5.02 -4.67
C HIS A 392 12.07 4.17 -3.68
N THR A 393 12.20 4.49 -2.39
CA THR A 393 11.45 3.83 -1.30
C THR A 393 10.01 4.31 -1.22
N VAL A 394 9.16 3.61 -0.45
CA VAL A 394 7.72 3.91 -0.34
C VAL A 394 7.43 5.32 0.18
N MET A 395 8.33 5.93 0.97
CA MET A 395 8.18 7.30 1.50
C MET A 395 8.81 8.36 0.59
N SER A 396 9.06 8.05 -0.67
CA SER A 396 9.71 8.95 -1.62
C SER A 396 8.83 9.13 -2.83
N TYR A 397 8.92 10.31 -3.46
CA TYR A 397 8.37 10.47 -4.80
C TYR A 397 9.42 10.04 -5.83
N ARG A 398 8.99 10.00 -7.09
CA ARG A 398 9.88 9.76 -8.22
C ARG A 398 11.05 10.74 -8.24
N CYS A 399 12.18 10.27 -8.77
CA CYS A 399 13.39 11.06 -8.96
C CYS A 399 13.10 12.26 -9.87
N ARG A 400 13.64 13.42 -9.54
CA ARG A 400 13.56 14.65 -10.35
C ARG A 400 14.91 15.32 -10.39
N GLU A 401 15.19 16.02 -11.49
CA GLU A 401 16.47 16.71 -11.66
C GLU A 401 16.60 17.88 -10.67
N GLY A 402 17.84 18.15 -10.23
CA GLY A 402 18.15 19.31 -9.38
C GLY A 402 17.75 19.20 -7.90
N GLN A 403 17.29 18.03 -7.46
CA GLN A 403 16.98 17.74 -6.05
C GLN A 403 18.18 17.12 -5.29
N CYS A 404 18.02 16.83 -4.00
CA CYS A 404 19.11 16.51 -3.05
C CYS A 404 20.02 15.32 -3.43
N ASP A 405 19.52 14.42 -4.27
CA ASP A 405 20.17 13.22 -4.77
C ASP A 405 21.10 13.48 -5.97
N ASN A 406 21.12 14.72 -6.51
CA ASN A 406 21.86 15.10 -7.73
C ASN A 406 21.55 14.21 -8.94
N TRP A 407 20.34 13.64 -8.98
CA TRP A 407 19.89 12.82 -10.09
C TRP A 407 19.78 13.65 -11.37
N SER A 408 20.13 13.04 -12.51
CA SER A 408 19.86 13.61 -13.83
C SER A 408 19.44 12.53 -14.82
N SER A 409 18.47 12.84 -15.67
CA SER A 409 17.97 11.95 -16.73
C SER A 409 19.06 11.55 -17.74
N ASN A 410 20.08 12.39 -17.90
CA ASN A 410 21.21 12.16 -18.79
C ASN A 410 22.28 11.20 -18.24
N THR A 411 22.23 10.86 -16.94
CA THR A 411 23.21 10.00 -16.26
C THR A 411 22.58 8.75 -15.61
N ALA A 412 21.26 8.64 -15.62
CA ALA A 412 20.52 7.57 -14.98
C ALA A 412 20.34 6.37 -15.90
N ASN A 413 20.62 5.17 -15.39
CA ASN A 413 20.35 3.90 -16.07
C ASN A 413 19.02 3.27 -15.63
N GLY A 414 18.12 4.04 -14.99
CA GLY A 414 16.96 3.50 -14.29
C GLY A 414 15.71 4.37 -14.39
N PHE A 415 14.56 3.71 -14.21
CA PHE A 415 13.21 4.27 -14.32
C PHE A 415 12.73 4.98 -13.03
N CYS A 416 13.59 5.05 -12.01
CA CYS A 416 13.26 5.42 -10.63
C CYS A 416 12.01 4.70 -10.13
N ALA A 417 12.09 3.37 -10.12
CA ALA A 417 11.02 2.48 -9.71
C ALA A 417 10.69 2.57 -8.21
N GLU A 418 9.40 2.58 -7.86
CA GLU A 418 8.97 2.40 -6.46
C GLU A 418 9.25 0.95 -6.00
N ILE A 419 10.00 0.80 -4.92
CA ILE A 419 10.29 -0.51 -4.30
C ILE A 419 9.56 -0.66 -2.95
N PRO A 420 9.13 -1.88 -2.57
CA PRO A 420 8.33 -2.16 -1.37
C PRO A 420 9.21 -2.20 -0.11
N TYR A 421 9.91 -1.09 0.15
CA TYR A 421 10.81 -0.88 1.28
C TYR A 421 10.64 0.55 1.83
N PHE A 422 10.68 0.67 3.15
CA PHE A 422 11.01 1.92 3.84
C PHE A 422 12.53 2.16 3.77
N SER A 423 12.95 3.42 3.76
CA SER A 423 14.37 3.76 3.81
C SER A 423 15.02 3.31 5.11
N GLY A 424 16.30 2.96 5.08
CA GLY A 424 17.01 2.47 6.26
C GLY A 424 18.52 2.62 6.14
N LYS A 425 19.22 2.63 7.28
CA LYS A 425 20.67 2.46 7.28
C LYS A 425 21.07 1.00 7.16
N ASP A 426 22.20 0.76 6.51
CA ASP A 426 22.77 -0.57 6.25
C ASP A 426 21.84 -1.53 5.50
N THR A 427 20.79 -1.02 4.84
CA THR A 427 19.92 -1.79 3.94
C THR A 427 20.40 -1.63 2.50
N TRP A 428 20.46 -2.75 1.78
CA TRP A 428 21.00 -2.81 0.43
C TRP A 428 20.09 -3.64 -0.48
N ARG A 429 19.90 -3.19 -1.73
CA ARG A 429 19.23 -3.93 -2.81
C ARG A 429 20.17 -3.95 -4.01
N ASN A 430 20.48 -5.15 -4.51
CA ASN A 430 21.37 -5.36 -5.66
C ASN A 430 22.74 -4.63 -5.58
N GLY A 431 23.26 -4.42 -4.36
CA GLY A 431 24.53 -3.73 -4.11
C GLY A 431 24.43 -2.20 -3.98
N GLU A 432 23.23 -1.64 -4.06
CA GLU A 432 22.96 -0.21 -3.85
C GLU A 432 22.26 0.03 -2.50
N SER A 433 22.58 1.13 -1.82
CA SER A 433 21.98 1.45 -0.51
C SER A 433 20.51 1.84 -0.67
N MET A 434 19.65 1.44 0.27
CA MET A 434 18.24 1.88 0.34
C MET A 434 18.02 3.01 1.36
N GLY A 435 19.08 3.68 1.81
CA GLY A 435 18.99 4.77 2.77
C GLY A 435 20.34 5.21 3.32
N GLY A 436 20.32 5.74 4.54
CA GLY A 436 21.49 6.24 5.28
C GLY A 436 21.09 6.64 6.69
N GLU A 437 21.94 7.35 7.43
CA GLU A 437 21.55 7.85 8.76
C GLU A 437 20.42 8.90 8.66
N GLU A 438 20.44 9.77 7.65
CA GLU A 438 19.41 10.79 7.42
C GLU A 438 18.16 10.26 6.70
N ASN A 439 18.26 9.16 5.96
CA ASN A 439 17.16 8.54 5.21
C ASN A 439 16.85 7.16 5.82
N ASN A 440 16.14 7.16 6.96
CA ASN A 440 15.99 6.01 7.84
C ASN A 440 14.56 5.89 8.43
N CYS A 441 13.56 5.85 7.56
CA CYS A 441 12.17 5.57 7.93
C CYS A 441 12.03 4.28 8.76
N ARG A 442 12.84 3.24 8.50
CA ARG A 442 12.84 1.99 9.27
C ARG A 442 13.07 2.21 10.76
N ASP A 443 14.18 2.88 11.13
CA ASP A 443 14.52 3.06 12.55
C ASP A 443 13.56 4.06 13.21
N ARG A 444 13.02 5.01 12.43
CA ARG A 444 11.91 5.88 12.86
C ARG A 444 10.65 5.06 13.22
N ILE A 445 10.20 4.17 12.33
CA ILE A 445 9.04 3.30 12.57
C ILE A 445 9.28 2.39 13.78
N LYS A 446 10.46 1.76 13.89
CA LYS A 446 10.83 0.93 15.06
C LYS A 446 10.65 1.67 16.38
N ARG A 447 10.98 2.96 16.41
CA ARG A 447 10.85 3.83 17.58
C ARG A 447 9.40 4.28 17.81
N ASP A 448 8.68 4.67 16.76
CA ASP A 448 7.39 5.37 16.86
C ASP A 448 6.16 4.44 16.85
N LYS A 449 6.23 3.22 16.28
CA LYS A 449 5.13 2.23 16.23
C LYS A 449 4.44 2.01 17.58
N HIS A 450 5.24 2.06 18.64
CA HIS A 450 4.82 1.90 20.02
C HIS A 450 3.90 3.02 20.53
N PHE A 451 3.97 4.22 19.97
CA PHE A 451 3.13 5.35 20.39
C PHE A 451 1.77 5.31 19.70
N ILE A 452 1.69 4.73 18.50
CA ILE A 452 0.44 4.42 17.81
C ILE A 452 -0.25 3.23 18.49
N ALA A 453 0.46 2.12 18.67
CA ALA A 453 -0.05 0.93 19.35
C ALA A 453 -0.39 1.24 20.82
N ARG A 454 -1.69 1.25 21.14
CA ARG A 454 -2.18 1.47 22.51
C ARG A 454 -1.76 0.26 23.34
N ASN A 455 -0.82 0.45 24.27
CA ASN A 455 -0.42 -0.59 25.23
C ASN A 455 -1.68 -1.14 25.93
N ARG A 456 -1.99 -2.42 25.67
CA ARG A 456 -3.08 -3.19 26.31
C ARG A 456 -2.56 -3.94 27.53
#